data_AF-A0A942HA81-F1
#
_entry.id   AF-A0A942HA81-F1
#
_cell.length_a   1.000
_cell.length_b   1.000
_cell.length_c   1.000
_cell.angle_alpha   90.00
_cell.angle_beta   90.00
_cell.angle_gamma   90.00
#
_symmetry.space_group_name_H-M   'P 1'
#
loop_
_entity.id
_entity.type
_entity.pdbx_description
1 polymer ?
#
loop_
_entity_poly.entity_id
_entity_poly.type
_entity_poly.pdbx_seq_one_letter_code
_entity_poly.pdbx_strand_id
1 'polypeptide(L)'
;MPRAKRGNKRLQKRKDLQKLASGYRGTKSKLYRSMKESVERALKFAYVGRKLKKRDYRSLWIVRIGAAARLNGLNYSQFMHGLKAAEIHLDRKLLADLAVSDANAFAELVSLAKKALGQTDNGTKTPAPAAKPAAPAATVTKAAVEAPAPAAATPEADSSSDLIDVEGIGPTYLKKLAAVGITSRAQLLQKDAEGRQALSEAAGIGEGLLGKWVGQIELAGLEGLSDQDAEILVAGGVTSVQALAQSHADILNGTLIALNAEKNLVKEVPSVEQITGWIEQAKAL
;
A
#
# COMPACT_ATOMS: atom_id res chain seq x y z
N MET A 1 7.76 54.56 46.74
CA MET A 1 7.15 53.21 46.74
C MET A 1 8.21 52.15 47.05
N PRO A 2 7.92 51.12 47.86
CA PRO A 2 8.89 50.07 48.17
C PRO A 2 9.14 49.14 46.97
N ARG A 3 10.41 48.76 46.73
CA ARG A 3 10.81 47.91 45.60
C ARG A 3 10.54 46.43 45.88
N ALA A 4 9.61 45.83 45.14
CA ALA A 4 9.36 44.39 45.22
C ALA A 4 10.48 43.55 44.57
N LYS A 5 11.05 42.61 45.33
CA LYS A 5 12.01 41.60 44.81
C LYS A 5 11.28 40.31 44.42
N ARG A 6 11.79 39.61 43.40
CA ARG A 6 11.14 38.44 42.77
C ARG A 6 11.10 37.15 43.63
N GLY A 7 11.82 37.11 44.75
CA GLY A 7 11.81 35.97 45.70
C GLY A 7 12.19 34.61 45.09
N ASN A 8 11.68 33.53 45.69
CA ASN A 8 11.95 32.13 45.31
C ASN A 8 10.96 31.53 44.28
N LYS A 9 9.94 32.29 43.85
CA LYS A 9 8.89 31.82 42.94
C LYS A 9 9.44 31.30 41.61
N ARG A 10 10.51 31.94 41.09
CA ARG A 10 11.21 31.47 39.89
C ARG A 10 11.83 30.08 40.07
N LEU A 11 12.41 29.81 41.23
CA LEU A 11 13.05 28.54 41.53
C LEU A 11 12.02 27.42 41.71
N GLN A 12 10.89 27.71 42.38
CA GLN A 12 9.77 26.78 42.51
C GLN A 12 9.23 26.35 41.14
N LYS A 13 8.88 27.32 40.27
CA LYS A 13 8.42 27.05 38.90
C LYS A 13 9.42 26.21 38.10
N ARG A 14 10.73 26.44 38.26
CA ARG A 14 11.77 25.64 37.59
C ARG A 14 11.78 24.20 38.11
N LYS A 15 11.67 23.98 39.42
CA LYS A 15 11.65 22.64 40.03
C LYS A 15 10.43 21.84 39.58
N ASP A 16 9.26 22.46 39.50
CA ASP A 16 8.04 21.78 39.04
C ASP A 16 8.15 21.34 37.58
N LEU A 17 8.70 22.21 36.73
CA LEU A 17 8.94 21.89 35.33
C LEU A 17 10.02 20.80 35.18
N GLN A 18 11.04 20.81 36.03
CA GLN A 18 12.08 19.78 36.06
C GLN A 18 11.54 18.40 36.45
N LYS A 19 10.56 18.33 37.36
CA LYS A 19 9.87 17.06 37.67
C LYS A 19 9.17 16.50 36.44
N LEU A 20 8.46 17.34 35.68
CA LEU A 20 7.77 16.94 34.45
C LEU A 20 8.73 16.52 33.33
N ALA A 21 9.92 17.13 33.26
CA ALA A 21 10.95 16.81 32.27
C ALA A 21 11.92 15.70 32.71
N SER A 22 11.69 15.07 33.86
CA SER A 22 12.51 13.94 34.31
C SER A 22 12.51 12.83 33.24
N GLY A 23 13.68 12.25 32.98
CA GLY A 23 13.88 11.27 31.91
C GLY A 23 14.07 11.85 30.50
N TYR A 24 13.95 13.17 30.30
CA TYR A 24 14.24 13.76 28.99
C TYR A 24 15.75 13.74 28.69
N ARG A 25 16.09 13.40 27.44
CA ARG A 25 17.49 13.26 27.00
C ARG A 25 18.19 14.62 26.84
N GLY A 26 19.42 14.71 27.33
CA GLY A 26 20.32 15.83 27.07
C GLY A 26 19.90 17.15 27.73
N THR A 27 19.93 18.25 26.97
CA THR A 27 19.63 19.59 27.48
C THR A 27 18.17 19.78 27.90
N LYS A 28 17.27 18.93 27.38
CA LYS A 28 15.82 18.99 27.61
C LYS A 28 15.41 18.66 29.05
N SER A 29 16.29 18.07 29.87
CA SER A 29 16.07 17.86 31.31
C SER A 29 16.86 18.83 32.21
N LYS A 30 17.79 19.60 31.64
CA LYS A 30 18.75 20.44 32.40
C LYS A 30 18.49 21.94 32.24
N LEU A 31 18.36 22.42 30.99
CA LEU A 31 18.27 23.84 30.65
C LEU A 31 16.81 24.31 30.66
N TYR A 32 16.49 25.36 31.41
CA TYR A 32 15.11 25.82 31.62
C TYR A 32 14.33 26.10 30.33
N ARG A 33 14.96 26.77 29.36
CA ARG A 33 14.30 27.17 28.10
C ARG A 33 13.93 25.95 27.24
N SER A 34 14.91 25.09 26.98
CA SER A 34 14.73 23.83 26.23
C SER A 34 13.76 22.87 26.94
N MET A 35 13.84 22.80 28.27
CA MET A 35 12.97 21.99 29.10
C MET A 35 11.51 22.45 29.00
N LYS A 36 11.26 23.76 29.12
CA LYS A 36 9.92 24.35 28.98
C LYS A 36 9.29 24.01 27.64
N GLU A 37 9.99 24.28 26.54
CA GLU A 37 9.51 24.02 25.18
C GLU A 37 9.22 22.53 24.95
N SER A 38 10.09 21.65 25.47
CA SER A 38 9.92 20.21 25.33
C SER A 38 8.71 19.69 26.10
N VAL A 39 8.52 20.15 27.35
CA VAL A 39 7.38 19.76 28.18
C VAL A 39 6.07 20.26 27.57
N GLU A 40 6.01 21.51 27.12
CA GLU A 40 4.81 22.06 26.47
C GLU A 40 4.43 21.25 25.21
N ARG A 41 5.42 20.90 24.38
CA ARG A 41 5.20 20.05 23.20
C ARG A 41 4.76 18.64 23.59
N ALA A 42 5.37 18.04 24.60
CA ALA A 42 5.01 16.71 25.08
C ALA A 42 3.59 16.67 25.65
N LEU A 43 3.15 17.71 26.38
CA LEU A 43 1.78 17.81 26.89
C LEU A 43 0.76 17.93 25.75
N LYS A 44 1.09 18.68 24.69
CA LYS A 44 0.26 18.75 23.47
C LYS A 44 0.15 17.36 22.81
N PHE A 45 1.27 16.65 22.65
CA PHE A 45 1.24 15.30 22.10
C PHE A 45 0.54 14.29 23.01
N ALA A 46 0.66 14.40 24.34
CA ALA A 46 -0.07 13.55 25.28
C ALA A 46 -1.58 13.74 25.15
N TYR A 47 -2.05 14.98 24.96
CA TYR A 47 -3.47 15.26 24.72
C TYR A 47 -3.96 14.62 23.43
N VAL A 48 -3.25 14.81 22.32
CA VAL A 48 -3.59 14.21 21.02
C VAL A 48 -3.51 12.68 21.10
N GLY A 49 -2.44 12.15 21.70
CA GLY A 49 -2.19 10.72 21.88
C GLY A 49 -3.30 10.02 22.66
N ARG A 50 -3.89 10.65 23.69
CA ARG A 50 -5.05 10.09 24.40
C ARG A 50 -6.28 9.91 23.50
N LYS A 51 -6.46 10.79 22.51
CA LYS A 51 -7.53 10.66 21.51
C LYS A 51 -7.19 9.60 20.47
N LEU A 52 -5.96 9.60 19.95
CA LEU A 52 -5.48 8.64 18.96
C LEU A 52 -5.47 7.19 19.50
N LYS A 53 -5.08 6.98 20.76
CA LYS A 53 -5.07 5.66 21.42
C LYS A 53 -6.41 4.93 21.28
N LYS A 54 -7.53 5.66 21.31
CA LYS A 54 -8.87 5.07 21.10
C LYS A 54 -9.07 4.54 19.67
N ARG A 55 -8.55 5.27 18.68
CA ARG A 55 -8.56 4.87 17.26
C ARG A 55 -7.63 3.67 17.03
N ASP A 56 -6.44 3.69 17.61
CA ASP A 56 -5.44 2.65 17.44
C ASP A 56 -5.87 1.31 18.07
N TYR A 57 -6.53 1.33 19.23
CA TYR A 57 -7.13 0.11 19.77
C TYR A 57 -8.28 -0.39 18.90
N ARG A 58 -9.13 0.52 18.40
CA ARG A 58 -10.24 0.13 17.55
C ARG A 58 -9.74 -0.51 16.25
N SER A 59 -8.70 0.04 15.61
CA SER A 59 -8.11 -0.57 14.42
C SER A 59 -7.51 -1.94 14.74
N LEU A 60 -6.80 -2.08 15.87
CA LEU A 60 -6.27 -3.37 16.31
C LEU A 60 -7.37 -4.41 16.54
N TRP A 61 -8.48 -4.04 17.18
CA TRP A 61 -9.61 -4.94 17.40
C TRP A 61 -10.25 -5.38 16.08
N ILE A 62 -10.41 -4.46 15.12
CA ILE A 62 -10.92 -4.79 13.79
C ILE A 62 -10.00 -5.79 13.08
N VAL A 63 -8.69 -5.61 13.16
CA VAL A 63 -7.72 -6.55 12.58
C VAL A 63 -7.83 -7.93 13.21
N ARG A 64 -7.91 -8.01 14.54
CA ARG A 64 -8.06 -9.29 15.27
C ARG A 64 -9.37 -10.01 14.92
N ILE A 65 -10.50 -9.31 15.00
CA ILE A 65 -11.82 -9.85 14.65
C ILE A 65 -11.83 -10.28 13.19
N GLY A 66 -11.27 -9.46 12.29
CA GLY A 66 -11.22 -9.78 10.86
C GLY A 66 -10.36 -10.99 10.55
N ALA A 67 -9.28 -11.24 11.29
CA ALA A 67 -8.50 -12.46 11.15
C ALA A 67 -9.31 -13.69 11.60
N ALA A 68 -9.93 -13.63 12.79
CA ALA A 68 -10.74 -14.73 13.32
C ALA A 68 -11.99 -15.02 12.47
N ALA A 69 -12.67 -13.99 11.96
CA ALA A 69 -13.82 -14.15 11.07
C ALA A 69 -13.41 -14.84 9.76
N ARG A 70 -12.24 -14.47 9.19
CA ARG A 70 -11.73 -15.09 7.96
C ARG A 70 -11.43 -16.58 8.13
N LEU A 71 -10.89 -16.98 9.29
CA LEU A 71 -10.68 -18.40 9.59
C LEU A 71 -12.00 -19.20 9.59
N ASN A 72 -13.12 -18.55 9.92
CA ASN A 72 -14.45 -19.13 9.93
C ASN A 72 -15.24 -18.87 8.62
N GLY A 73 -14.58 -18.37 7.58
CA GLY A 73 -15.15 -18.16 6.25
C GLY A 73 -16.03 -16.92 6.07
N LEU A 74 -15.99 -15.94 7.00
CA LEU A 74 -16.64 -14.64 6.83
C LEU A 74 -15.64 -13.49 6.78
N ASN A 75 -15.96 -12.45 6.00
CA ASN A 75 -15.20 -11.20 6.10
C ASN A 75 -15.71 -10.34 7.28
N TYR A 76 -14.87 -9.42 7.77
CA TYR A 76 -15.21 -8.56 8.91
C TYR A 76 -16.49 -7.74 8.70
N SER A 77 -16.71 -7.20 7.50
CA SER A 77 -17.88 -6.36 7.20
C SER A 77 -19.17 -7.17 7.26
N GLN A 78 -19.17 -8.34 6.62
CA GLN A 78 -20.27 -9.31 6.65
C GLN A 78 -20.53 -9.79 8.07
N PHE A 79 -19.49 -10.14 8.84
CA PHE A 79 -19.64 -10.57 10.23
C PHE A 79 -20.31 -9.49 11.09
N MET A 80 -19.84 -8.23 11.02
CA MET A 80 -20.45 -7.13 11.78
C MET A 80 -21.89 -6.83 11.32
N HIS A 81 -22.17 -6.97 10.02
CA HIS A 81 -23.53 -6.82 9.49
C HIS A 81 -24.43 -7.94 10.01
N GLY A 82 -23.97 -9.19 9.98
CA GLY A 82 -24.70 -10.36 10.46
C GLY A 82 -24.99 -10.29 11.96
N LEU A 83 -24.04 -9.84 12.78
CA LEU A 83 -24.30 -9.59 14.21
C LEU A 83 -25.36 -8.50 14.43
N LYS A 84 -25.34 -7.43 13.62
CA LYS A 84 -26.36 -6.37 13.71
C LYS A 84 -27.74 -6.88 13.28
N ALA A 85 -27.80 -7.70 12.23
CA ALA A 85 -29.04 -8.32 11.75
C ALA A 85 -29.61 -9.34 12.75
N ALA A 86 -28.73 -10.03 13.50
CA ALA A 86 -29.09 -10.90 14.62
C ALA A 86 -29.40 -10.14 15.93
N GLU A 87 -29.41 -8.80 15.91
CA GLU A 87 -29.64 -7.94 17.08
C GLU A 87 -28.63 -8.13 18.24
N ILE A 88 -27.43 -8.62 17.94
CA ILE A 88 -26.36 -8.83 18.93
C ILE A 88 -25.53 -7.55 19.04
N HIS A 89 -25.73 -6.81 20.14
CA HIS A 89 -25.02 -5.57 20.43
C HIS A 89 -23.72 -5.80 21.23
N LEU A 90 -22.71 -6.40 20.59
CA LEU A 90 -21.39 -6.60 21.21
C LEU A 90 -20.36 -5.55 20.77
N ASP A 91 -19.60 -5.07 21.75
CA ASP A 91 -18.49 -4.17 21.51
C ASP A 91 -17.30 -4.89 20.88
N ARG A 92 -16.58 -4.17 20.00
CA ARG A 92 -15.39 -4.71 19.30
C ARG A 92 -14.26 -5.09 20.26
N LYS A 93 -14.18 -4.44 21.43
CA LYS A 93 -13.21 -4.81 22.45
C LYS A 93 -13.47 -6.24 22.93
N LEU A 94 -14.73 -6.57 23.25
CA LEU A 94 -15.13 -7.88 23.73
C LEU A 94 -15.00 -8.93 22.62
N LEU A 95 -15.46 -8.61 21.40
CA LEU A 95 -15.31 -9.52 20.25
C LEU A 95 -13.85 -9.86 19.95
N ALA A 96 -12.95 -8.88 20.05
CA ALA A 96 -11.53 -9.10 19.82
C ALA A 96 -10.83 -9.87 20.96
N ASP A 97 -11.34 -9.74 22.19
CA ASP A 97 -10.85 -10.50 23.34
C ASP A 97 -11.31 -11.96 23.24
N LEU A 98 -12.60 -12.17 22.97
CA LEU A 98 -13.22 -13.49 22.76
C LEU A 98 -12.57 -14.24 21.61
N ALA A 99 -12.27 -13.56 20.49
CA ALA A 99 -11.54 -14.15 19.37
C ALA A 99 -10.15 -14.71 19.74
N VAL A 100 -9.54 -14.24 20.84
CA VAL A 100 -8.23 -14.70 21.32
C VAL A 100 -8.36 -15.70 22.46
N SER A 101 -9.30 -15.48 23.40
CA SER A 101 -9.46 -16.32 24.58
C SER A 101 -10.21 -17.61 24.30
N ASP A 102 -11.25 -17.57 23.47
CA ASP A 102 -12.10 -18.72 23.15
C ASP A 102 -12.52 -18.73 21.68
N ALA A 103 -11.78 -19.50 20.88
CA ALA A 103 -12.07 -19.66 19.46
C ALA A 103 -13.41 -20.36 19.18
N ASN A 104 -13.86 -21.26 20.06
CA ASN A 104 -15.09 -22.03 19.86
C ASN A 104 -16.31 -21.13 20.04
N ALA A 105 -16.35 -20.36 21.13
CA ALA A 105 -17.40 -19.36 21.35
C ALA A 105 -17.46 -18.32 20.22
N PHE A 106 -16.30 -17.93 19.66
CA PHE A 106 -16.28 -17.02 18.52
C PHE A 106 -16.89 -17.65 17.27
N ALA A 107 -16.60 -18.93 17.00
CA ALA A 107 -17.16 -19.66 15.87
C ALA A 107 -18.69 -19.78 15.96
N GLU A 108 -19.25 -19.97 17.16
CA GLU A 108 -20.70 -19.96 17.38
C GLU A 108 -21.32 -18.61 17.00
N LEU A 109 -20.71 -17.49 17.40
CA LEU A 109 -21.17 -16.15 17.01
C LEU A 109 -21.11 -15.95 15.48
N VAL A 110 -20.08 -16.47 14.83
CA VAL A 110 -19.98 -16.42 13.37
C VAL A 110 -21.09 -17.25 12.73
N SER A 111 -21.43 -18.42 13.28
CA SER A 111 -22.53 -19.25 12.78
C SER A 111 -23.89 -18.54 12.89
N LEU A 112 -24.15 -17.85 14.01
CA LEU A 112 -25.35 -17.04 14.21
C LEU A 112 -25.39 -15.88 13.20
N ALA A 113 -24.26 -15.21 12.98
CA ALA A 113 -24.14 -14.15 11.99
C ALA A 113 -24.41 -14.66 10.56
N LYS A 114 -23.92 -15.86 10.19
CA LYS A 114 -24.22 -16.49 8.88
C LYS A 114 -25.71 -16.75 8.70
N LYS A 115 -26.36 -17.32 9.73
CA LYS A 115 -27.81 -17.59 9.73
C LYS A 115 -28.62 -16.31 9.49
N ALA A 116 -28.27 -15.23 10.17
CA ALA A 116 -28.95 -13.94 10.02
C ALA A 116 -28.76 -13.30 8.63
N LEU A 117 -27.66 -13.61 7.93
CA LEU A 117 -27.42 -13.14 6.56
C LEU A 117 -28.13 -13.99 5.50
N GLY A 118 -28.77 -15.10 5.87
CA GLY A 118 -29.39 -16.02 4.92
C GLY A 118 -28.39 -16.71 3.97
N GLN A 119 -27.10 -16.69 4.31
CA GLN A 119 -26.08 -17.40 3.53
C GLN A 119 -26.16 -18.89 3.90
N THR A 120 -26.75 -19.69 3.00
CA THR A 120 -26.49 -21.13 2.98
C THR A 120 -25.05 -21.34 2.53
N ASP A 121 -24.39 -22.34 3.10
CA ASP A 121 -22.97 -22.61 2.87
C ASP A 121 -22.67 -22.77 1.37
N ASN A 122 -22.24 -21.69 0.72
CA ASN A 122 -21.63 -21.77 -0.60
C ASN A 122 -20.34 -22.56 -0.44
N GLY A 123 -20.36 -23.77 -0.98
CA GLY A 123 -19.33 -24.79 -0.82
C GLY A 123 -17.92 -24.24 -0.99
N THR A 124 -17.07 -24.68 -0.08
CA THR A 124 -15.64 -24.92 -0.28
C THR A 124 -14.83 -23.79 -0.91
N LYS A 125 -14.21 -22.99 -0.05
CA LYS A 125 -12.74 -22.92 -0.08
C LYS A 125 -12.24 -23.02 1.35
N THR A 126 -11.92 -24.24 1.76
CA THR A 126 -11.05 -24.53 2.89
C THR A 126 -9.68 -23.95 2.60
N PRO A 127 -9.17 -22.89 3.27
CA PRO A 127 -7.76 -22.88 3.56
C PRO A 127 -7.57 -23.90 4.68
N ALA A 128 -6.99 -25.04 4.31
CA ALA A 128 -6.57 -26.05 5.27
C ALA A 128 -5.72 -25.38 6.38
N PRO A 129 -5.86 -25.82 7.63
CA PRO A 129 -5.08 -25.31 8.73
C PRO A 129 -3.64 -25.80 8.58
N ALA A 130 -2.78 -24.97 7.99
CA ALA A 130 -1.35 -25.16 8.15
C ALA A 130 -0.95 -24.70 9.56
N ALA A 131 -1.13 -25.59 10.53
CA ALA A 131 -0.28 -25.61 11.70
C ALA A 131 1.16 -25.76 11.21
N LYS A 132 1.99 -24.74 11.43
CA LYS A 132 3.44 -24.92 11.49
C LYS A 132 3.90 -24.53 12.90
N PRO A 133 4.52 -25.46 13.65
CA PRO A 133 4.91 -25.24 15.03
C PRO A 133 6.08 -24.25 15.12
N ALA A 134 6.16 -23.60 16.28
CA ALA A 134 7.29 -22.79 16.69
C ALA A 134 8.57 -23.65 16.81
N ALA A 135 9.71 -23.13 16.33
CA ALA A 135 11.06 -23.25 16.89
C ALA A 135 12.03 -22.37 16.04
N PRO A 136 13.33 -22.19 16.40
CA PRO A 136 13.82 -21.01 17.12
C PRO A 136 14.98 -20.30 16.40
N ALA A 137 15.55 -19.32 17.10
CA ALA A 137 16.81 -18.59 16.89
C ALA A 137 17.84 -19.08 15.84
N ALA A 138 18.36 -18.09 15.10
CA ALA A 138 19.75 -17.90 14.68
C ALA A 138 20.65 -19.12 14.44
N THR A 139 21.07 -19.30 13.18
CA THR A 139 22.49 -19.58 12.89
C THR A 139 22.86 -19.04 11.51
N VAL A 140 23.89 -18.19 11.49
CA VAL A 140 24.67 -17.82 10.32
C VAL A 140 25.58 -19.00 10.01
N THR A 141 25.50 -19.56 8.81
CA THR A 141 26.64 -20.28 8.20
C THR A 141 26.64 -20.10 6.69
N LYS A 142 27.83 -19.75 6.22
CA LYS A 142 28.28 -19.45 4.87
C LYS A 142 28.93 -20.72 4.26
N ALA A 143 28.54 -21.10 3.05
CA ALA A 143 29.32 -21.84 2.03
C ALA A 143 28.37 -22.13 0.84
N ALA A 144 28.53 -21.58 -0.36
CA ALA A 144 29.56 -21.85 -1.37
C ALA A 144 29.48 -23.28 -1.97
N VAL A 145 28.79 -23.41 -3.11
CA VAL A 145 29.01 -24.36 -4.24
C VAL A 145 28.33 -23.70 -5.45
N GLU A 146 29.08 -22.94 -6.27
CA GLU A 146 29.81 -23.39 -7.48
C GLU A 146 28.88 -23.49 -8.71
N ALA A 147 29.11 -22.55 -9.62
CA ALA A 147 28.55 -22.53 -10.96
C ALA A 147 29.27 -23.54 -11.86
N PRO A 148 28.58 -24.10 -12.86
CA PRO A 148 29.23 -24.41 -14.12
C PRO A 148 28.60 -23.57 -15.25
N ALA A 149 29.43 -22.70 -15.83
CA ALA A 149 29.27 -22.28 -17.23
C ALA A 149 29.78 -23.42 -18.14
N PRO A 150 29.21 -23.57 -19.35
CA PRO A 150 29.91 -23.05 -20.53
C PRO A 150 28.93 -22.35 -21.49
N ALA A 151 29.19 -21.09 -21.85
CA ALA A 151 29.96 -20.68 -23.04
C ALA A 151 29.10 -20.52 -24.32
N ALA A 152 29.25 -19.34 -24.92
CA ALA A 152 28.94 -18.95 -26.30
C ALA A 152 27.48 -18.59 -26.67
N ALA A 153 27.09 -17.34 -26.38
CA ALA A 153 26.73 -16.35 -27.40
C ALA A 153 26.61 -14.98 -26.72
N THR A 154 27.60 -14.11 -26.93
CA THR A 154 27.48 -12.68 -26.67
C THR A 154 26.88 -12.04 -27.92
N PRO A 155 25.71 -11.40 -27.82
CA PRO A 155 25.47 -10.18 -28.56
C PRO A 155 25.46 -9.04 -27.54
N GLU A 156 26.50 -8.23 -27.64
CA GLU A 156 26.51 -6.78 -27.55
C GLU A 156 25.67 -6.12 -26.45
N ALA A 157 26.41 -5.46 -25.54
CA ALA A 157 25.89 -4.40 -24.70
C ALA A 157 25.33 -3.29 -25.60
N ASP A 158 23.99 -3.19 -25.64
CA ASP A 158 23.19 -1.98 -25.90
C ASP A 158 21.71 -2.40 -25.87
N SER A 159 21.10 -2.51 -24.69
CA SER A 159 19.62 -2.57 -24.52
C SER A 159 19.14 -2.64 -23.07
N SER A 160 19.99 -2.41 -22.06
CA SER A 160 19.51 -2.34 -20.66
C SER A 160 18.84 -1.00 -20.31
N SER A 161 18.88 -0.01 -21.22
CA SER A 161 18.33 1.34 -21.05
C SER A 161 16.82 1.42 -21.22
N ASP A 162 16.24 0.64 -22.14
CA ASP A 162 14.88 0.93 -22.62
C ASP A 162 13.79 0.64 -21.57
N LEU A 163 14.00 -0.34 -20.70
CA LEU A 163 13.01 -0.71 -19.67
C LEU A 163 13.12 0.14 -18.39
N ILE A 164 14.24 0.84 -18.19
CA ILE A 164 14.48 1.67 -17.00
C ILE A 164 13.61 2.91 -17.03
N ASP A 165 13.37 3.44 -18.23
CA ASP A 165 12.65 4.71 -18.42
C ASP A 165 11.13 4.57 -18.23
N VAL A 166 10.60 3.34 -18.15
CA VAL A 166 9.16 3.11 -17.89
C VAL A 166 8.86 3.35 -16.41
N GLU A 167 8.10 4.42 -16.14
CA GLU A 167 7.71 4.82 -14.78
C GLU A 167 7.06 3.66 -14.00
N GLY A 168 7.59 3.41 -12.80
CA GLY A 168 7.16 2.32 -11.92
C GLY A 168 7.91 0.98 -12.09
N ILE A 169 8.72 0.78 -13.13
CA ILE A 169 9.60 -0.39 -13.23
C ILE A 169 10.92 -0.15 -12.47
N GLY A 170 10.87 -0.33 -11.15
CA GLY A 170 12.06 -0.20 -10.30
C GLY A 170 13.14 -1.28 -10.55
N PRO A 171 14.37 -1.09 -10.01
CA PRO A 171 15.50 -2.00 -10.21
C PRO A 171 15.26 -3.43 -9.68
N THR A 172 14.31 -3.58 -8.75
CA THR A 172 13.87 -4.88 -8.24
C THR A 172 13.06 -5.66 -9.27
N TYR A 173 12.18 -4.99 -10.01
CA TYR A 173 11.36 -5.60 -11.05
C TYR A 173 12.17 -5.90 -12.31
N LEU A 174 13.13 -5.04 -12.65
CA LEU A 174 14.08 -5.31 -13.74
C LEU A 174 14.86 -6.61 -13.52
N LYS A 175 15.35 -6.85 -12.30
CA LYS A 175 16.03 -8.11 -11.96
C LYS A 175 15.12 -9.32 -12.12
N LYS A 176 13.83 -9.19 -11.76
CA LYS A 176 12.84 -10.26 -11.92
C LYS A 176 12.52 -10.54 -13.38
N LEU A 177 12.35 -9.49 -14.20
CA LEU A 177 12.08 -9.62 -15.63
C LEU A 177 13.29 -10.18 -16.38
N ALA A 178 14.50 -9.71 -16.05
CA ALA A 178 15.74 -10.22 -16.62
C ALA A 178 15.98 -11.71 -16.27
N ALA A 179 15.60 -12.14 -15.06
CA ALA A 179 15.68 -13.56 -14.68
C ALA A 179 14.74 -14.46 -15.51
N VAL A 180 13.67 -13.90 -16.07
CA VAL A 180 12.71 -14.58 -16.96
C VAL A 180 13.07 -14.37 -18.45
N GLY A 181 14.16 -13.64 -18.74
CA GLY A 181 14.64 -13.40 -20.10
C GLY A 181 13.97 -12.23 -20.81
N ILE A 182 13.30 -11.34 -20.07
CA ILE A 182 12.73 -10.10 -20.62
C ILE A 182 13.66 -8.93 -20.30
N THR A 183 14.26 -8.38 -21.35
CA THR A 183 15.23 -7.27 -21.28
C THR A 183 14.77 -6.04 -22.05
N SER A 184 13.83 -6.14 -22.99
CA SER A 184 13.41 -5.02 -23.85
C SER A 184 11.89 -4.76 -23.88
N ARG A 185 11.49 -3.53 -24.26
CA ARG A 185 10.09 -3.10 -24.40
C ARG A 185 9.33 -3.97 -25.41
N ALA A 186 9.98 -4.26 -26.55
CA ALA A 186 9.41 -5.11 -27.60
C ALA A 186 9.09 -6.53 -27.12
N GLN A 187 9.92 -7.10 -26.25
CA GLN A 187 9.68 -8.44 -25.69
C GLN A 187 8.46 -8.48 -24.75
N LEU A 188 8.15 -7.39 -24.06
CA LEU A 188 6.92 -7.27 -23.25
C LEU A 188 5.67 -7.13 -24.13
N LEU A 189 5.75 -6.37 -25.23
CA LEU A 189 4.63 -6.18 -26.16
C LEU A 189 4.28 -7.44 -26.93
N GLN A 190 5.26 -8.29 -27.26
CA GLN A 190 5.04 -9.52 -28.03
C GLN A 190 4.23 -10.60 -27.25
N LYS A 191 3.94 -10.37 -25.97
CA LYS A 191 3.26 -11.35 -25.11
C LYS A 191 1.78 -11.02 -25.01
N ASP A 192 0.96 -11.90 -25.57
CA ASP A 192 -0.50 -11.84 -25.48
C ASP A 192 -1.00 -11.95 -24.03
N ALA A 193 -2.31 -11.81 -23.82
CA ALA A 193 -2.94 -11.93 -22.50
C ALA A 193 -2.52 -13.20 -21.73
N GLU A 194 -2.49 -14.35 -22.40
CA GLU A 194 -2.06 -15.63 -21.82
C GLU A 194 -0.54 -15.65 -21.53
N GLY A 195 0.26 -15.04 -22.40
CA GLY A 195 1.70 -14.88 -22.20
C GLY A 195 2.02 -14.03 -20.97
N ARG A 196 1.22 -13.00 -20.69
CA ARG A 196 1.37 -12.16 -19.49
C ARG A 196 1.01 -12.90 -18.20
N GLN A 197 0.03 -13.80 -18.25
CA GLN A 197 -0.30 -14.67 -17.11
C GLN A 197 0.85 -15.61 -16.77
N ALA A 198 1.43 -16.26 -17.77
CA ALA A 198 2.62 -17.10 -17.58
C ALA A 198 3.82 -16.30 -17.02
N LEU A 199 4.01 -15.06 -17.47
CA LEU A 199 5.06 -14.18 -16.94
C LEU A 199 4.80 -13.69 -15.51
N SER A 200 3.54 -13.44 -15.16
CA SER A 200 3.12 -13.11 -13.81
C SER A 200 3.51 -14.24 -12.84
N GLU A 201 3.24 -15.49 -13.22
CA GLU A 201 3.59 -16.67 -12.44
C GLU A 201 5.11 -16.89 -12.35
N ALA A 202 5.83 -16.77 -13.47
CA ALA A 202 7.28 -16.99 -13.52
C ALA A 202 8.08 -15.90 -12.77
N ALA A 203 7.69 -14.63 -12.91
CA ALA A 203 8.40 -13.50 -12.30
C ALA A 203 7.89 -13.16 -10.88
N GLY A 204 6.73 -13.69 -10.48
CA GLY A 204 6.06 -13.32 -9.23
C GLY A 204 5.70 -11.83 -9.19
N ILE A 205 5.16 -11.32 -10.30
CA ILE A 205 4.69 -9.94 -10.47
C ILE A 205 3.19 -9.99 -10.73
N GLY A 206 2.39 -9.11 -10.12
CA GLY A 206 0.94 -9.14 -10.31
C GLY A 206 0.52 -8.84 -11.76
N GLU A 207 -0.42 -9.62 -12.30
CA GLU A 207 -0.97 -9.46 -13.67
C GLU A 207 -1.45 -8.03 -13.95
N GLY A 208 -2.17 -7.42 -13.01
CA GLY A 208 -2.65 -6.04 -13.16
C GLY A 208 -1.53 -4.98 -13.18
N LEU A 209 -0.34 -5.29 -12.67
CA LEU A 209 0.82 -4.39 -12.77
C LEU A 209 1.51 -4.55 -14.13
N LEU A 210 1.68 -5.78 -14.61
CA LEU A 210 2.19 -6.05 -15.96
C LEU A 210 1.28 -5.45 -17.03
N GLY A 211 -0.04 -5.54 -16.87
CA GLY A 211 -1.01 -4.92 -17.78
C GLY A 211 -0.85 -3.39 -17.87
N LYS A 212 -0.54 -2.72 -16.75
CA LYS A 212 -0.27 -1.27 -16.74
C LYS A 212 1.01 -0.92 -17.49
N TRP A 213 2.10 -1.64 -17.24
CA TRP A 213 3.36 -1.41 -17.93
C TRP A 213 3.26 -1.66 -19.43
N VAL A 214 2.57 -2.73 -19.83
CA VAL A 214 2.31 -3.01 -21.25
C VAL A 214 1.50 -1.89 -21.88
N GLY A 215 0.44 -1.42 -21.22
CA GLY A 215 -0.36 -0.29 -21.71
C GLY A 215 0.42 1.02 -21.81
N GLN A 216 1.32 1.30 -20.86
CA GLN A 216 2.21 2.46 -20.93
C GLN A 216 3.16 2.36 -22.13
N ILE A 217 3.77 1.19 -22.33
CA ILE A 217 4.71 0.96 -23.43
C ILE A 217 4.00 1.02 -24.79
N GLU A 218 2.78 0.47 -24.89
CA GLU A 218 1.98 0.49 -26.11
C GLU A 218 1.58 1.92 -26.50
N LEU A 219 1.14 2.72 -25.52
CA LEU A 219 0.78 4.12 -25.75
C LEU A 219 2.00 4.99 -26.06
N ALA A 220 3.12 4.80 -25.36
CA ALA A 220 4.37 5.55 -25.60
C ALA A 220 4.98 5.32 -26.99
N GLY A 221 4.46 4.38 -27.78
CA GLY A 221 4.78 4.23 -29.20
C GLY A 221 4.16 5.29 -30.11
N LEU A 222 3.21 6.09 -29.62
CA LEU A 222 2.63 7.22 -30.35
C LEU A 222 3.59 8.41 -30.39
N GLU A 223 3.64 9.08 -31.53
CA GLU A 223 4.58 10.19 -31.76
C GLU A 223 4.22 11.39 -30.87
N GLY A 224 5.18 11.85 -30.06
CA GLY A 224 4.97 12.99 -29.16
C GLY A 224 4.19 12.68 -27.88
N LEU A 225 3.87 11.40 -27.60
CA LEU A 225 3.36 10.98 -26.29
C LEU A 225 4.54 10.66 -25.36
N SER A 226 4.64 11.35 -24.22
CA SER A 226 5.68 11.05 -23.24
C SER A 226 5.31 9.86 -22.33
N ASP A 227 6.30 9.25 -21.68
CA ASP A 227 6.07 8.16 -20.70
C ASP A 227 5.20 8.65 -19.51
N GLN A 228 5.26 9.94 -19.16
CA GLN A 228 4.43 10.56 -18.12
C GLN A 228 2.97 10.71 -18.56
N ASP A 229 2.75 11.06 -19.82
CA ASP A 229 1.41 11.17 -20.40
C ASP A 229 0.77 9.78 -20.56
N ALA A 230 1.56 8.77 -20.91
CA ALA A 230 1.13 7.39 -20.94
C ALA A 230 0.70 6.88 -19.54
N GLU A 231 1.40 7.29 -18.47
CA GLU A 231 1.03 6.93 -17.09
C GLU A 231 -0.35 7.50 -16.70
N ILE A 232 -0.59 8.79 -16.94
CA ILE A 232 -1.87 9.40 -16.56
C ILE A 232 -3.04 8.83 -17.39
N LEU A 233 -2.82 8.50 -18.66
CA LEU A 233 -3.80 7.83 -19.52
C LEU A 233 -4.16 6.44 -19.02
N VAL A 234 -3.16 5.62 -18.68
CA VAL A 234 -3.37 4.28 -18.09
C VAL A 234 -4.08 4.37 -16.74
N ALA A 235 -3.73 5.36 -15.91
CA ALA A 235 -4.43 5.63 -14.66
C ALA A 235 -5.89 6.07 -14.87
N GLY A 236 -6.18 6.73 -15.99
CA GLY A 236 -7.51 7.09 -16.49
C GLY A 236 -8.31 5.94 -17.10
N GLY A 237 -7.72 4.75 -17.22
CA GLY A 237 -8.36 3.55 -17.76
C GLY A 237 -8.14 3.34 -19.26
N VAL A 238 -7.41 4.22 -19.93
CA VAL A 238 -7.01 4.04 -21.33
C VAL A 238 -5.74 3.19 -21.34
N THR A 239 -5.89 1.89 -21.59
CA THR A 239 -4.82 0.90 -21.41
C THR A 239 -4.25 0.33 -22.72
N SER A 240 -4.78 0.75 -23.87
CA SER A 240 -4.34 0.34 -25.21
C SER A 240 -4.55 1.46 -26.23
N VAL A 241 -3.88 1.37 -27.37
CA VAL A 241 -4.04 2.34 -28.48
C VAL A 241 -5.48 2.29 -29.03
N GLN A 242 -6.08 1.10 -29.08
CA GLN A 242 -7.48 0.93 -29.50
C GLN A 242 -8.45 1.62 -28.55
N ALA A 243 -8.22 1.54 -27.24
CA ALA A 243 -9.05 2.24 -26.25
C ALA A 243 -8.90 3.76 -26.37
N LEU A 244 -7.70 4.26 -26.70
CA LEU A 244 -7.48 5.68 -26.95
C LEU A 244 -8.23 6.14 -28.21
N ALA A 245 -8.16 5.38 -29.30
CA ALA A 245 -8.85 5.69 -30.56
C ALA A 245 -10.37 5.85 -30.41
N GLN A 246 -10.98 5.11 -29.48
CA GLN A 246 -12.42 5.16 -29.19
C GLN A 246 -12.82 6.27 -28.20
N SER A 247 -11.86 6.95 -27.59
CA SER A 247 -12.11 7.94 -26.54
C SER A 247 -12.51 9.32 -27.10
N HIS A 248 -13.16 10.13 -26.26
CA HIS A 248 -13.51 11.53 -26.56
C HIS A 248 -12.57 12.47 -25.80
N ALA A 249 -11.91 13.39 -26.53
CA ALA A 249 -10.86 14.25 -25.97
C ALA A 249 -11.32 15.10 -24.79
N ASP A 250 -12.48 15.75 -24.87
CA ASP A 250 -13.00 16.62 -23.81
C ASP A 250 -13.30 15.86 -22.52
N ILE A 251 -13.95 14.70 -22.66
CA ILE A 251 -14.30 13.84 -21.52
C ILE A 251 -13.03 13.29 -20.89
N LEU A 252 -12.10 12.79 -21.71
CA LEU A 252 -10.83 12.25 -21.25
C LEU A 252 -10.04 13.31 -20.49
N ASN A 253 -9.88 14.52 -21.06
CA ASN A 253 -9.20 15.62 -20.39
C ASN A 253 -9.80 15.94 -19.00
N GLY A 254 -11.13 16.04 -18.92
CA GLY A 254 -11.82 16.25 -17.65
C GLY A 254 -11.54 15.16 -16.62
N THR A 255 -11.51 13.89 -17.04
CA THR A 255 -11.15 12.76 -16.15
C THR A 255 -9.69 12.81 -15.70
N LEU A 256 -8.76 13.17 -16.59
CA LEU A 256 -7.34 13.29 -16.25
C LEU A 256 -7.08 14.43 -15.26
N ILE A 257 -7.74 15.58 -15.43
CA ILE A 257 -7.66 16.70 -14.49
C ILE A 257 -8.13 16.27 -13.10
N ALA A 258 -9.30 15.61 -13.02
CA ALA A 258 -9.84 15.13 -11.75
C ALA A 258 -8.90 14.11 -11.08
N LEU A 259 -8.37 13.16 -11.85
CA LEU A 259 -7.45 12.14 -11.35
C LEU A 259 -6.12 12.73 -10.88
N ASN A 260 -5.59 13.72 -11.59
CA ASN A 260 -4.34 14.36 -11.21
C ASN A 260 -4.50 15.21 -9.94
N ALA A 261 -5.66 15.87 -9.77
CA ALA A 261 -5.96 16.59 -8.54
C ALA A 261 -5.99 15.66 -7.31
N GLU A 262 -6.43 14.41 -7.47
CA GLU A 262 -6.45 13.42 -6.41
C GLU A 262 -5.09 12.77 -6.14
N LYS A 263 -4.37 12.40 -7.21
CA LYS A 263 -3.19 11.50 -7.13
C LYS A 263 -1.85 12.18 -7.37
N ASN A 264 -1.84 13.40 -7.92
CA ASN A 264 -0.64 14.17 -8.28
C ASN A 264 0.39 13.33 -9.06
N LEU A 265 -0.06 12.73 -10.17
CA LEU A 265 0.74 11.83 -11.00
C LEU A 265 1.70 12.61 -11.90
N VAL A 266 1.20 13.64 -12.59
CA VAL A 266 1.99 14.45 -13.55
C VAL A 266 2.00 15.91 -13.11
N LYS A 267 3.09 16.61 -13.42
CA LYS A 267 3.23 18.04 -13.11
C LYS A 267 2.23 18.90 -13.89
N GLU A 268 2.03 18.58 -15.16
CA GLU A 268 1.13 19.28 -16.08
C GLU A 268 0.22 18.24 -16.74
N VAL A 269 -1.09 18.50 -16.76
CA VAL A 269 -2.05 17.61 -17.42
C VAL A 269 -2.04 17.93 -18.92
N PRO A 270 -2.09 16.91 -19.81
CA PRO A 270 -2.16 17.13 -21.26
C PRO A 270 -3.28 18.08 -21.66
N SER A 271 -3.06 18.91 -22.67
CA SER A 271 -4.10 19.77 -23.25
C SER A 271 -5.10 18.97 -24.08
N VAL A 272 -6.28 19.54 -24.34
CA VAL A 272 -7.28 18.91 -25.22
C VAL A 272 -6.72 18.71 -26.63
N GLU A 273 -5.93 19.66 -27.13
CA GLU A 273 -5.30 19.60 -28.45
C GLU A 273 -4.29 18.43 -28.56
N GLN A 274 -3.49 18.22 -27.51
CA GLN A 274 -2.56 17.09 -27.45
C GLN A 274 -3.31 15.75 -27.48
N ILE A 275 -4.38 15.64 -26.68
CA ILE A 275 -5.21 14.44 -26.63
C ILE A 275 -5.90 14.19 -27.97
N THR A 276 -6.42 15.24 -28.64
CA THR A 276 -7.01 15.09 -29.98
C THR A 276 -6.01 14.56 -31.01
N GLY A 277 -4.77 15.07 -30.99
CA GLY A 277 -3.71 14.61 -31.89
C GLY A 277 -3.39 13.13 -31.67
N TRP A 278 -3.28 12.70 -30.41
CA TRP A 278 -3.04 11.28 -30.09
C TRP A 278 -4.22 10.38 -30.49
N ILE A 279 -5.46 10.84 -30.34
CA ILE A 279 -6.65 10.09 -30.76
C ILE A 279 -6.68 9.94 -32.29
N GLU A 280 -6.35 10.99 -33.04
CA GLU A 280 -6.29 10.94 -34.50
C GLU A 280 -5.20 9.99 -34.99
N GLN A 281 -4.02 10.04 -34.37
CA GLN A 281 -2.94 9.11 -34.66
C GLN A 281 -3.32 7.66 -34.32
N ALA A 282 -3.96 7.43 -33.18
CA ALA A 282 -4.43 6.11 -32.76
C ALA A 282 -5.51 5.54 -33.69
N LYS A 283 -6.30 6.39 -34.36
CA LYS A 283 -7.28 5.96 -35.38
C LYS A 283 -6.64 5.61 -36.73
N ALA A 284 -5.44 6.12 -37.00
CA ALA A 284 -4.72 5.89 -38.25
C ALA A 284 -3.87 4.60 -38.24
N LEU A 285 -3.57 4.08 -37.06
CA LEU A 285 -2.85 2.81 -36.82
C LEU A 285 -3.81 1.62 -36.81
#